data_AF-A0A1V5PXA5-F1
#
_entry.id   AF-A0A1V5PXA5-F1
#
_cell.length_a   1.000
_cell.length_b   1.000
_cell.length_c   1.000
_cell.angle_alpha   90.00
_cell.angle_beta   90.00
_cell.angle_gamma   90.00
#
_symmetry.space_group_name_H-M   'P 1'
#
loop_
_entity.id
_entity.type
_entity.pdbx_description
1 polymer ?
#
loop_
_entity_poly.entity_id
_entity_poly.type
_entity_poly.pdbx_seq_one_letter_code
_entity_poly.pdbx_strand_id
1 'polypeptide(L)'
;MPTELKGRILFANNKPAANIEVRVFDEDAPGRQDDDLTLTPGLSDRDGHFTVVYDPGRFLDDPELAPSRGKALLTRLRRLLRRQHEDDESDLYLPYLEFRYTYLDKAYRHATPLLPLVTEYRLPTLFSPVSKFRASEHGFHFINSFPGYPLPFKLPKLPGATEVSAYYGLCGGMSSAACDFYYAEKPVPAFNKVPDRGTPLYQYLYDRQLDTFGAVGHYILRFAEWMALPEDTRRGTCARTLKEFGVAKRRLDARVPVILGLVYVGFKDTARLWDNHQVLGHTCAEIAPDIFQIGIYDPNFPNRDDITIRVEKMIVGNTFVWGFPPRSEPVEGLKCVQQIPGKADQPVRGFFVMPYNPRTPPELD
;
A
#
# COMPACT_ATOMS: atom_id res chain seq x y z
N MET A 1 13.46 -32.10 21.57
CA MET A 1 13.87 -32.89 20.38
C MET A 1 13.91 -31.92 19.22
N PRO A 2 15.06 -31.81 18.51
CA PRO A 2 15.19 -30.93 17.37
C PRO A 2 14.05 -31.16 16.36
N THR A 3 13.38 -30.07 16.01
CA THR A 3 12.27 -30.03 15.06
C THR A 3 12.70 -29.19 13.87
N GLU A 4 12.48 -29.71 12.67
CA GLU A 4 12.76 -29.02 11.41
C GLU A 4 11.45 -28.40 10.91
N LEU A 5 11.45 -27.08 10.70
CA LEU A 5 10.35 -26.36 10.08
C LEU A 5 10.78 -25.89 8.69
N LYS A 6 9.98 -26.22 7.69
CA LYS A 6 10.14 -25.79 6.30
C LYS A 6 8.99 -24.90 5.90
N GLY A 7 9.30 -23.88 5.13
CA GLY A 7 8.28 -23.01 4.59
C GLY A 7 8.81 -22.13 3.47
N ARG A 8 7.95 -21.22 3.01
CA ARG A 8 8.23 -20.25 1.98
C ARG A 8 7.81 -18.87 2.45
N ILE A 9 8.66 -17.87 2.23
CA ILE A 9 8.42 -16.48 2.59
C ILE A 9 8.19 -15.69 1.31
N LEU A 10 7.09 -14.93 1.31
CA LEU A 10 6.71 -14.03 0.24
C LEU A 10 6.61 -12.61 0.78
N PHE A 11 6.92 -11.61 -0.05
CA PHE A 11 6.51 -10.24 0.20
C PHE A 11 4.99 -10.08 0.01
N ALA A 12 4.44 -8.94 0.44
CA ALA A 12 3.01 -8.67 0.34
C ALA A 12 2.45 -8.74 -1.10
N ASN A 13 3.30 -8.60 -2.13
CA ASN A 13 2.97 -8.72 -3.54
C ASN A 13 3.21 -10.12 -4.14
N ASN A 14 3.30 -11.17 -3.31
CA ASN A 14 3.55 -12.57 -3.74
C ASN A 14 4.93 -12.84 -4.35
N LYS A 15 5.85 -11.87 -4.34
CA LYS A 15 7.23 -12.13 -4.77
C LYS A 15 7.98 -12.93 -3.70
N PRO A 16 8.76 -13.95 -4.09
CA PRO A 16 9.70 -14.62 -3.19
C PRO A 16 10.55 -13.63 -2.38
N ALA A 17 10.64 -13.86 -1.07
CA ALA A 17 11.49 -13.08 -0.19
C ALA A 17 12.77 -13.86 0.12
N ALA A 18 13.87 -13.45 -0.51
CA ALA A 18 15.19 -14.07 -0.35
C ALA A 18 16.00 -13.39 0.76
N ASN A 19 16.97 -14.13 1.31
CA ASN A 19 17.89 -13.65 2.36
C ASN A 19 17.17 -13.16 3.63
N ILE A 20 16.04 -13.80 3.97
CA ILE A 20 15.31 -13.55 5.21
C ILE A 20 15.80 -14.54 6.25
N GLU A 21 16.41 -14.04 7.34
CA GLU A 21 16.76 -14.88 8.48
C GLU A 21 15.47 -15.24 9.24
N VAL A 22 15.32 -16.52 9.58
CA VAL A 22 14.15 -17.06 10.29
C VAL A 22 14.60 -17.66 11.62
N ARG A 23 13.93 -17.24 12.69
CA ARG A 23 14.15 -17.73 14.05
C ARG A 23 12.82 -18.12 14.68
N VAL A 24 12.86 -19.04 15.65
CA VAL A 24 11.69 -19.49 16.40
C VAL A 24 11.86 -19.07 17.85
N PHE A 25 10.85 -18.42 18.39
CA PHE A 25 10.79 -17.98 19.78
C PHE A 25 9.54 -18.50 20.47
N ASP A 26 9.53 -18.50 21.79
CA ASP A 26 8.31 -18.62 22.60
C ASP A 26 7.97 -17.27 23.23
N GLU A 27 6.71 -16.84 23.12
CA GLU A 27 6.24 -15.58 23.69
C GLU A 27 6.03 -15.72 25.20
N ASP A 28 6.73 -14.87 25.94
CA ASP A 28 6.79 -14.94 27.38
C ASP A 28 5.89 -13.89 28.05
N ALA A 29 5.69 -13.97 29.38
CA ALA A 29 4.84 -13.02 30.08
C ALA A 29 5.36 -11.56 29.93
N PRO A 30 4.48 -10.54 29.81
CA PRO A 30 4.90 -9.16 29.61
C PRO A 30 5.93 -8.69 30.65
N GLY A 31 7.10 -8.25 30.16
CA GLY A 31 8.23 -7.83 31.00
C GLY A 31 9.32 -8.89 31.19
N ARG A 32 9.12 -10.10 30.67
CA ARG A 32 10.16 -11.13 30.49
C ARG A 32 10.71 -11.11 29.07
N GLN A 33 11.79 -11.86 28.85
CA GLN A 33 12.46 -11.95 27.56
C GLN A 33 12.10 -13.27 26.90
N ASP A 34 11.46 -13.20 25.74
CA ASP A 34 11.10 -14.36 24.91
C ASP A 34 12.26 -15.34 24.73
N ASP A 35 11.93 -16.63 24.87
CA ASP A 35 12.88 -17.74 24.75
C ASP A 35 13.27 -18.02 23.31
N ASP A 36 14.57 -18.06 23.02
CA ASP A 36 15.07 -18.44 21.69
C ASP A 36 15.12 -19.97 21.54
N LEU A 37 14.09 -20.51 20.93
CA LEU A 37 13.99 -21.94 20.63
C LEU A 37 14.92 -22.36 19.49
N THR A 38 15.54 -21.42 18.77
CA THR A 38 16.33 -21.68 17.56
C THR A 38 17.62 -22.44 17.87
N LEU A 39 17.81 -23.58 17.20
CA LEU A 39 19.08 -24.32 17.18
C LEU A 39 19.94 -23.91 15.99
N THR A 40 19.32 -23.76 14.82
CA THR A 40 19.97 -23.34 13.58
C THR A 40 19.03 -22.39 12.86
N PRO A 41 19.39 -21.09 12.76
CA PRO A 41 18.58 -20.12 12.04
C PRO A 41 18.38 -20.53 10.58
N GLY A 42 17.17 -20.29 10.06
CA GLY A 42 16.90 -20.45 8.64
C GLY A 42 17.33 -19.22 7.86
N LEU A 43 17.69 -19.41 6.59
CA LEU A 43 17.88 -18.33 5.63
C LEU A 43 17.10 -18.68 4.37
N SER A 44 16.21 -17.80 3.91
CA SER A 44 15.43 -18.07 2.71
C SER A 44 16.26 -17.92 1.43
N ASP A 45 16.05 -18.85 0.49
CA ASP A 45 16.66 -18.81 -0.84
C ASP A 45 15.97 -17.80 -1.78
N ARG A 46 16.44 -17.73 -3.04
CA ARG A 46 15.88 -16.85 -4.08
C ARG A 46 14.39 -17.08 -4.37
N ASP A 47 13.90 -18.28 -4.09
CA ASP A 47 12.51 -18.70 -4.30
C ASP A 47 11.68 -18.57 -3.01
N GLY A 48 12.30 -18.06 -1.94
CA GLY A 48 11.71 -17.77 -0.64
C GLY A 48 11.68 -18.97 0.29
N HIS A 49 12.21 -20.12 -0.11
CA HIS A 49 12.17 -21.34 0.70
C HIS A 49 13.22 -21.27 1.80
N PHE A 50 12.84 -21.67 3.02
CA PHE A 50 13.74 -21.74 4.15
C PHE A 50 13.57 -23.05 4.90
N THR A 51 14.56 -23.37 5.72
CA THR A 51 14.51 -24.43 6.72
C THR A 51 15.13 -23.90 8.00
N VAL A 52 14.39 -23.95 9.11
CA VAL A 52 14.87 -23.57 10.44
C VAL A 52 14.79 -24.78 11.36
N VAL A 53 15.80 -24.97 12.20
CA VAL A 53 15.83 -26.04 13.20
C VAL A 53 15.70 -25.42 14.57
N TYR A 54 14.74 -25.90 15.36
CA TYR A 54 14.45 -25.37 16.69
C TYR A 54 14.15 -26.51 17.69
N ASP A 55 14.27 -26.28 18.99
CA ASP A 55 13.88 -27.25 20.02
C ASP A 55 12.66 -26.72 20.80
N PRO A 56 11.47 -27.32 20.61
CA PRO A 56 10.29 -27.00 21.40
C PRO A 56 10.44 -27.22 22.90
N GLY A 57 11.52 -27.83 23.37
CA GLY A 57 11.80 -28.00 24.80
C GLY A 57 12.58 -26.85 25.44
N ARG A 58 13.02 -25.86 24.66
CA ARG A 58 13.79 -24.71 25.15
C ARG A 58 12.97 -23.59 25.80
N PHE A 59 11.64 -23.65 25.71
CA PHE A 59 10.73 -22.71 26.39
C PHE A 59 10.59 -22.97 27.89
N LEU A 60 11.26 -23.98 28.43
CA LEU A 60 11.21 -24.29 29.84
C LEU A 60 12.48 -23.76 30.46
N ASP A 61 12.37 -22.67 31.20
CA ASP A 61 13.41 -22.16 32.09
C ASP A 61 13.87 -23.21 33.14
N ASP A 62 13.05 -24.25 33.38
CA ASP A 62 13.29 -25.31 34.36
C ASP A 62 13.29 -26.73 33.72
N PRO A 63 14.41 -27.46 33.73
CA PRO A 63 14.52 -28.79 33.13
C PRO A 63 13.67 -29.90 33.79
N GLU A 64 13.02 -29.64 34.94
CA GLU A 64 12.18 -30.65 35.62
C GLU A 64 10.74 -30.78 35.06
N LEU A 65 10.27 -29.85 34.22
CA LEU A 65 8.86 -29.79 33.77
C LEU A 65 8.60 -30.30 32.34
N ALA A 66 9.44 -31.19 31.80
CA ALA A 66 9.21 -31.78 30.47
C ALA A 66 7.91 -32.63 30.43
N PRO A 67 6.89 -32.30 29.60
CA PRO A 67 5.62 -33.00 29.64
C PRO A 67 5.71 -34.40 29.02
N SER A 68 5.24 -35.39 29.78
CA SER A 68 5.00 -36.75 29.28
C SER A 68 3.85 -36.78 28.26
N ARG A 69 4.03 -37.61 27.23
CA ARG A 69 3.18 -37.67 26.03
C ARG A 69 1.73 -38.09 26.34
N GLY A 70 0.80 -37.36 25.72
CA GLY A 70 -0.52 -37.85 25.36
C GLY A 70 -1.65 -37.35 26.26
N LYS A 71 -2.54 -36.52 25.68
CA LYS A 71 -3.84 -35.99 26.20
C LYS A 71 -3.91 -34.46 26.40
N ALA A 72 -3.02 -33.66 25.82
CA ALA A 72 -3.03 -32.20 26.04
C ALA A 72 -4.11 -31.41 25.28
N LEU A 73 -4.67 -31.93 24.17
CA LEU A 73 -5.49 -31.09 23.28
C LEU A 73 -6.89 -30.74 23.84
N LEU A 74 -7.56 -31.69 24.50
CA LEU A 74 -8.93 -31.49 25.03
C LEU A 74 -8.94 -30.73 26.37
N THR A 75 -7.89 -30.85 27.17
CA THR A 75 -7.77 -30.14 28.45
C THR A 75 -7.45 -28.65 28.23
N ARG A 76 -6.77 -28.31 27.13
CA ARG A 76 -6.40 -26.92 26.77
C ARG A 76 -7.60 -26.07 26.31
N LEU A 77 -8.56 -26.65 25.59
CA LEU A 77 -9.79 -25.93 25.19
C LEU A 77 -10.72 -25.59 26.37
N ARG A 78 -10.69 -26.37 27.45
CA ARG A 78 -11.51 -26.10 28.65
C ARG A 78 -10.94 -24.99 29.54
N ARG A 79 -9.63 -24.74 29.50
CA ARG A 79 -8.98 -23.69 30.32
C ARG A 79 -9.17 -22.28 29.75
N LEU A 80 -9.37 -22.15 28.44
CA LEU A 80 -9.70 -20.87 27.77
C LEU A 80 -10.99 -20.20 28.28
N LEU A 81 -11.86 -20.94 28.97
CA LEU A 81 -13.14 -20.44 29.49
C LEU A 81 -13.13 -20.03 30.97
N ARG A 82 -12.00 -20.15 31.68
CA ARG A 82 -11.96 -19.86 33.11
C ARG A 82 -10.80 -18.94 33.46
N ARG A 83 -11.12 -17.65 33.64
CA ARG A 83 -10.24 -16.66 34.30
C ARG A 83 -10.12 -17.02 35.78
N GLN A 84 -8.92 -17.37 36.23
CA GLN A 84 -8.48 -17.03 37.58
C GLN A 84 -6.96 -17.05 37.69
N HIS A 85 -6.50 -16.36 38.73
CA HIS A 85 -5.27 -15.59 38.86
C HIS A 85 -4.26 -16.29 39.79
N GLU A 86 -3.01 -15.80 39.68
CA GLU A 86 -1.89 -15.79 40.65
C GLU A 86 -0.99 -17.04 40.83
N ASP A 87 0.29 -16.69 40.78
CA ASP A 87 1.52 -17.31 41.27
C ASP A 87 2.12 -18.50 40.49
N ASP A 88 3.08 -18.13 39.62
CA ASP A 88 4.31 -18.85 39.25
C ASP A 88 4.25 -20.21 38.52
N GLU A 89 3.23 -20.55 37.72
CA GLU A 89 3.22 -21.85 37.00
C GLU A 89 2.44 -21.92 35.66
N SER A 90 2.76 -21.10 34.66
CA SER A 90 2.69 -21.60 33.28
C SER A 90 3.38 -20.66 32.33
N ASP A 91 4.62 -20.96 32.00
CA ASP A 91 5.12 -20.57 30.70
C ASP A 91 4.27 -21.30 29.65
N LEU A 92 3.44 -20.53 28.96
CA LEU A 92 2.50 -21.06 28.00
C LEU A 92 3.23 -21.14 26.68
N TYR A 93 3.49 -22.36 26.22
CA TYR A 93 4.06 -22.59 24.89
C TYR A 93 3.23 -21.88 23.79
N LEU A 94 3.72 -20.73 23.36
CA LEU A 94 3.17 -19.77 22.42
C LEU A 94 4.24 -19.44 21.37
N PRO A 95 4.61 -20.42 20.53
CA PRO A 95 5.72 -20.24 19.62
C PRO A 95 5.36 -19.27 18.51
N TYR A 96 6.34 -18.47 18.10
CA TYR A 96 6.24 -17.58 16.96
C TYR A 96 7.52 -17.61 16.11
N LEU A 97 7.37 -17.23 14.84
CA LEU A 97 8.50 -17.01 13.94
C LEU A 97 8.85 -15.54 13.92
N GLU A 98 10.13 -15.24 14.06
CA GLU A 98 10.68 -13.92 13.77
C GLU A 98 11.45 -13.95 12.44
N PHE A 99 11.07 -13.07 11.53
CA PHE A 99 11.75 -12.81 10.27
C PHE A 99 12.61 -11.56 10.41
N ARG A 100 13.91 -11.67 10.13
CA ARG A 100 14.86 -10.54 10.13
C ARG A 100 15.43 -10.37 8.74
N TYR A 101 15.43 -9.13 8.24
CA TYR A 101 15.91 -8.86 6.90
C TYR A 101 16.32 -7.40 6.71
N THR A 102 17.26 -7.18 5.79
CA THR A 102 17.59 -5.84 5.29
C THR A 102 16.93 -5.66 3.94
N TYR A 103 16.19 -4.57 3.79
CA TYR A 103 15.51 -4.25 2.55
C TYR A 103 15.64 -2.76 2.26
N LEU A 104 16.20 -2.41 1.09
CA LEU A 104 16.54 -1.03 0.72
C LEU A 104 17.31 -0.29 1.83
N ASP A 105 18.39 -0.92 2.32
CA ASP A 105 19.30 -0.43 3.37
C ASP A 105 18.67 -0.18 4.75
N LYS A 106 17.44 -0.67 4.97
CA LYS A 106 16.75 -0.60 6.27
C LYS A 106 16.58 -2.00 6.85
N ALA A 107 16.83 -2.14 8.15
CA ALA A 107 16.57 -3.38 8.88
C ALA A 107 15.09 -3.47 9.27
N TYR A 108 14.51 -4.65 9.06
CA TYR A 108 13.13 -4.98 9.40
C TYR A 108 13.09 -6.23 10.28
N ARG A 109 12.06 -6.26 11.15
CA ARG A 109 11.66 -7.44 11.91
C ARG A 109 10.16 -7.64 11.76
N HIS A 110 9.74 -8.89 11.58
CA HIS A 110 8.33 -9.25 11.53
C HIS A 110 8.12 -10.55 12.30
N ALA A 111 7.14 -10.57 13.19
CA ALA A 111 6.77 -11.75 13.95
C ALA A 111 5.39 -12.28 13.51
N THR A 112 5.23 -13.60 13.50
CA THR A 112 3.94 -14.25 13.26
C THR A 112 3.81 -15.52 14.11
N PRO A 113 2.63 -15.82 14.66
CA PRO A 113 2.43 -17.06 15.42
C PRO A 113 2.78 -18.30 14.59
N LEU A 114 3.43 -19.27 15.22
CA LEU A 114 3.75 -20.55 14.60
C LEU A 114 2.50 -21.45 14.63
N LEU A 115 1.69 -21.34 13.58
CA LEU A 115 0.46 -22.11 13.44
C LEU A 115 0.71 -23.47 12.76
N PRO A 116 0.08 -24.57 13.23
CA PRO A 116 0.16 -25.86 12.56
C PRO A 116 -0.29 -25.78 11.10
N LEU A 117 0.41 -26.51 10.22
CA LEU A 117 0.11 -26.64 8.78
C LEU A 117 0.31 -25.37 7.93
N VAL A 118 0.65 -24.22 8.54
CA VAL A 118 1.04 -23.03 7.78
C VAL A 118 2.48 -23.22 7.30
N THR A 119 2.67 -23.15 5.98
CA THR A 119 3.99 -23.31 5.34
C THR A 119 4.34 -22.12 4.44
N GLU A 120 3.43 -21.17 4.25
CA GLU A 120 3.65 -19.93 3.53
C GLU A 120 3.46 -18.73 4.46
N TYR A 121 4.45 -17.85 4.49
CA TYR A 121 4.49 -16.67 5.34
C TYR A 121 4.61 -15.41 4.49
N ARG A 122 3.91 -14.34 4.88
CA ARG A 122 3.87 -13.09 4.12
C ARG A 122 4.42 -11.94 4.94
N LEU A 123 5.51 -11.35 4.46
CA LEU A 123 6.03 -10.11 5.01
C LEU A 123 5.10 -8.96 4.67
N PRO A 124 4.91 -7.99 5.58
CA PRO A 124 4.07 -6.82 5.33
C PRO A 124 4.68 -5.87 4.28
N THR A 125 5.98 -5.97 4.03
CA THR A 125 6.70 -5.16 3.03
C THR A 125 6.31 -5.59 1.61
N LEU A 126 6.06 -4.63 0.72
CA LEU A 126 5.96 -4.88 -0.71
C LEU A 126 7.37 -5.01 -1.30
N PHE A 127 7.63 -6.07 -2.06
CA PHE A 127 8.82 -6.10 -2.91
C PHE A 127 8.70 -4.97 -3.94
N SER A 128 9.77 -4.23 -4.10
CA SER A 128 9.99 -3.19 -5.08
C SER A 128 11.32 -3.56 -5.76
N PRO A 129 11.34 -3.63 -7.09
CA PRO A 129 12.57 -3.79 -7.83
C PRO A 129 13.67 -2.85 -7.34
N VAL A 130 14.92 -3.30 -7.45
CA VAL A 130 16.08 -2.45 -7.11
C VAL A 130 16.12 -1.22 -8.02
N SER A 131 15.65 -1.36 -9.27
CA SER A 131 15.47 -0.26 -10.22
C SER A 131 14.38 0.70 -9.73
N LYS A 132 14.61 2.00 -9.90
CA LYS A 132 13.58 3.01 -9.58
C LYS A 132 12.56 3.06 -10.70
N PHE A 133 11.27 3.13 -10.36
CA PHE A 133 10.23 3.41 -11.35
C PHE A 133 10.51 4.73 -12.07
N ARG A 134 10.46 4.68 -13.41
CA ARG A 134 10.58 5.80 -14.35
C ARG A 134 9.37 5.81 -15.27
N ALA A 135 8.70 6.95 -15.40
CA ALA A 135 7.47 7.08 -16.18
C ALA A 135 7.69 6.80 -17.67
N SER A 136 8.86 7.17 -18.20
CA SER A 136 9.25 6.94 -19.60
C SER A 136 9.54 5.48 -19.96
N GLU A 137 9.90 4.65 -18.97
CA GLU A 137 10.26 3.24 -19.17
C GLU A 137 9.16 2.28 -18.71
N HIS A 138 8.50 2.61 -17.59
CA HIS A 138 7.57 1.72 -16.91
C HIS A 138 6.11 2.18 -17.04
N GLY A 139 5.87 3.39 -17.58
CA GLY A 139 4.53 3.89 -17.90
C GLY A 139 4.16 3.57 -19.35
N PHE A 140 2.86 3.39 -19.62
CA PHE A 140 2.39 3.15 -20.99
C PHE A 140 2.70 4.33 -21.91
N HIS A 141 3.05 4.01 -23.17
CA HIS A 141 3.48 4.98 -24.18
C HIS A 141 2.33 5.63 -24.97
N PHE A 142 1.08 5.38 -24.57
CA PHE A 142 -0.12 5.96 -25.18
C PHE A 142 -0.86 6.86 -24.20
N ILE A 143 -1.54 7.87 -24.73
CA ILE A 143 -2.35 8.79 -23.94
C ILE A 143 -3.60 8.07 -23.42
N ASN A 144 -3.98 8.39 -22.19
CA ASN A 144 -5.21 7.96 -21.56
C ASN A 144 -6.47 8.58 -22.20
N SER A 145 -6.79 8.13 -23.41
CA SER A 145 -7.96 8.57 -24.18
C SER A 145 -8.51 7.39 -24.99
N PHE A 146 -9.52 6.72 -24.43
CA PHE A 146 -10.11 5.52 -25.01
C PHE A 146 -11.39 5.87 -25.76
N PRO A 147 -11.58 5.40 -27.00
CA PRO A 147 -12.79 5.68 -27.76
C PRO A 147 -14.01 4.95 -27.19
N GLY A 148 -15.16 5.62 -27.23
CA GLY A 148 -16.47 5.11 -26.83
C GLY A 148 -16.95 5.65 -25.48
N TYR A 149 -17.78 4.85 -24.79
CA TYR A 149 -18.42 5.22 -23.52
C TYR A 149 -18.03 4.26 -22.39
N PRO A 150 -17.81 4.76 -21.16
CA PRO A 150 -17.34 3.95 -20.04
C PRO A 150 -18.41 3.04 -19.41
N LEU A 151 -19.70 3.20 -19.77
CA LEU A 151 -20.83 2.50 -19.14
C LEU A 151 -21.41 1.38 -20.03
N PRO A 152 -21.83 0.23 -19.46
CA PRO A 152 -22.51 -0.85 -20.19
C PRO A 152 -23.99 -0.58 -20.50
N PHE A 153 -24.56 0.57 -20.11
CA PHE A 153 -25.96 0.92 -20.36
C PHE A 153 -26.09 2.24 -21.10
N LYS A 154 -26.98 2.28 -22.11
CA LYS A 154 -27.40 3.52 -22.76
C LYS A 154 -28.07 4.40 -21.71
N LEU A 155 -27.45 5.53 -21.36
CA LEU A 155 -28.11 6.55 -20.55
C LEU A 155 -29.37 7.02 -21.29
N PRO A 156 -30.56 7.00 -20.67
CA PRO A 156 -31.72 7.65 -21.25
C PRO A 156 -31.38 9.13 -21.47
N LYS A 157 -31.77 9.69 -22.63
CA LYS A 157 -31.57 11.11 -22.96
C LYS A 157 -32.32 11.96 -21.92
N LEU A 158 -31.65 12.34 -20.84
CA LEU A 158 -32.15 13.30 -19.88
C LEU A 158 -32.17 14.69 -20.57
N PRO A 159 -33.29 15.42 -20.53
CA PRO A 159 -33.32 16.80 -21.00
C PRO A 159 -32.28 17.62 -20.23
N GLY A 160 -31.31 18.21 -20.93
CA GLY A 160 -30.20 18.95 -20.32
C GLY A 160 -28.90 18.16 -20.09
N ALA A 161 -28.83 16.89 -20.52
CA ALA A 161 -27.58 16.13 -20.50
C ALA A 161 -26.61 16.70 -21.55
N THR A 162 -25.60 17.42 -21.07
CA THR A 162 -24.40 17.85 -21.80
C THR A 162 -23.80 16.70 -22.62
N GLU A 163 -23.32 17.01 -23.83
CA GLU A 163 -22.68 16.08 -24.78
C GLU A 163 -21.78 15.06 -24.07
N VAL A 164 -22.08 13.78 -24.26
CA VAL A 164 -21.25 12.70 -23.74
C VAL A 164 -20.03 12.60 -24.64
N SER A 165 -18.85 12.90 -24.07
CA SER A 165 -17.56 12.78 -24.76
C SER A 165 -17.46 11.42 -25.47
N ALA A 166 -16.98 11.44 -26.73
CA ALA A 166 -16.68 10.22 -27.49
C ALA A 166 -15.45 9.46 -26.95
N TYR A 167 -14.80 10.01 -25.92
CA TYR A 167 -13.63 9.44 -25.27
C TYR A 167 -13.77 9.44 -23.74
N TYR A 168 -13.16 8.45 -23.09
CA TYR A 168 -13.05 8.34 -21.63
C TYR A 168 -11.65 7.93 -21.21
N GLY A 169 -11.34 8.16 -19.93
CA GLY A 169 -10.07 7.77 -19.32
C GLY A 169 -10.18 6.50 -18.48
N LEU A 170 -9.09 5.75 -18.44
CA LEU A 170 -8.78 4.65 -17.53
C LEU A 170 -7.53 5.00 -16.69
N CYS A 171 -7.40 6.25 -16.22
CA CYS A 171 -6.18 6.73 -15.55
C CYS A 171 -5.80 5.90 -14.30
N GLY A 172 -6.78 5.48 -13.50
CA GLY A 172 -6.56 4.59 -12.36
C GLY A 172 -6.13 3.19 -12.78
N GLY A 173 -6.72 2.67 -13.86
CA GLY A 173 -6.36 1.39 -14.45
C GLY A 173 -4.96 1.39 -15.04
N MET A 174 -4.60 2.42 -15.80
CA MET A 174 -3.27 2.61 -16.38
C MET A 174 -2.20 2.81 -15.31
N SER A 175 -2.47 3.63 -14.29
CA SER A 175 -1.54 3.86 -13.18
C SER A 175 -1.29 2.56 -12.39
N SER A 176 -2.35 1.80 -12.10
CA SER A 176 -2.25 0.53 -11.38
C SER A 176 -1.55 -0.54 -12.22
N ALA A 177 -1.87 -0.65 -13.51
CA ALA A 177 -1.25 -1.60 -14.42
C ALA A 177 0.22 -1.28 -14.67
N ALA A 178 0.62 -0.02 -14.86
CA ALA A 178 2.03 0.36 -14.95
C ALA A 178 2.82 -0.08 -13.71
N CYS A 179 2.23 0.07 -12.52
CA CYS A 179 2.79 -0.41 -11.27
C CYS A 179 2.87 -1.95 -11.22
N ASP A 180 1.87 -2.66 -11.75
CA ASP A 180 1.87 -4.12 -11.86
C ASP A 180 3.00 -4.64 -12.77
N PHE A 181 3.18 -4.03 -13.96
CA PHE A 181 4.29 -4.36 -14.87
C PHE A 181 5.65 -4.10 -14.22
N TYR A 182 5.81 -2.97 -13.54
CA TYR A 182 7.00 -2.64 -12.77
C TYR A 182 7.30 -3.70 -11.70
N TYR A 183 6.34 -4.05 -10.84
CA TYR A 183 6.56 -5.08 -9.82
C TYR A 183 6.77 -6.48 -10.43
N ALA A 184 6.16 -6.77 -11.58
CA ALA A 184 6.37 -8.01 -12.30
C ALA A 184 7.76 -8.06 -12.95
N GLU A 185 8.50 -6.95 -13.02
CA GLU A 185 9.74 -6.78 -13.76
C GLU A 185 9.57 -7.14 -15.25
N LYS A 186 8.38 -6.82 -15.79
CA LYS A 186 8.03 -6.99 -17.20
C LYS A 186 8.00 -5.62 -17.89
N PRO A 187 8.49 -5.51 -19.15
CA PRO A 187 8.33 -4.29 -19.91
C PRO A 187 6.84 -4.03 -20.20
N VAL A 188 6.43 -2.77 -20.17
CA VAL A 188 5.13 -2.38 -20.73
C VAL A 188 5.14 -2.60 -22.25
N PRO A 189 3.97 -2.85 -22.87
CA PRO A 189 3.88 -2.98 -24.32
C PRO A 189 4.42 -1.74 -25.04
N ALA A 190 5.21 -1.97 -26.10
CA ALA A 190 5.95 -0.92 -26.82
C ALA A 190 5.08 -0.02 -27.71
N PHE A 191 3.82 -0.38 -27.95
CA PHE A 191 2.94 0.40 -28.82
C PHE A 191 2.45 1.69 -28.17
N ASN A 192 2.25 2.71 -29.01
CA ASN A 192 1.87 4.08 -28.62
C ASN A 192 0.40 4.43 -28.91
N LYS A 193 -0.41 3.43 -29.27
CA LYS A 193 -1.86 3.53 -29.43
C LYS A 193 -2.55 2.80 -28.26
N VAL A 194 -3.67 3.35 -27.79
CA VAL A 194 -4.54 2.64 -26.83
C VAL A 194 -4.95 1.27 -27.39
N PRO A 195 -5.02 0.23 -26.54
CA PRO A 195 -5.46 -1.09 -26.98
C PRO A 195 -6.92 -1.05 -27.44
N ASP A 196 -7.21 -1.77 -28.52
CA ASP A 196 -8.58 -1.87 -29.03
C ASP A 196 -9.47 -2.62 -28.02
N ARG A 197 -10.77 -2.29 -27.99
CA ARG A 197 -11.73 -2.95 -27.10
C ARG A 197 -11.76 -4.46 -27.35
N GLY A 198 -11.77 -5.24 -26.28
CA GLY A 198 -11.79 -6.71 -26.33
C GLY A 198 -10.41 -7.36 -26.42
N THR A 199 -9.34 -6.59 -26.57
CA THR A 199 -7.97 -7.12 -26.40
C THR A 199 -7.68 -7.43 -24.92
N PRO A 200 -6.79 -8.40 -24.62
CA PRO A 200 -6.41 -8.72 -23.25
C PRO A 200 -5.90 -7.51 -22.45
N LEU A 201 -5.09 -6.65 -23.08
CA LEU A 201 -4.60 -5.43 -22.42
C LEU A 201 -5.71 -4.44 -22.12
N TYR A 202 -6.63 -4.19 -23.06
CA TYR A 202 -7.77 -3.30 -22.80
C TYR A 202 -8.59 -3.80 -21.60
N GLN A 203 -8.88 -5.09 -21.58
CA GLN A 203 -9.69 -5.71 -20.54
C GLN A 203 -8.98 -5.62 -19.19
N TYR A 204 -7.67 -5.88 -19.17
CA TYR A 204 -6.84 -5.72 -17.99
C TYR A 204 -6.86 -4.27 -17.46
N LEU A 205 -6.64 -3.26 -18.32
CA LEU A 205 -6.69 -1.85 -17.90
C LEU A 205 -8.06 -1.45 -17.35
N TYR A 206 -9.14 -1.95 -17.96
CA TYR A 206 -10.50 -1.70 -17.51
C TYR A 206 -10.76 -2.34 -16.14
N ASP A 207 -10.38 -3.61 -15.94
CA ASP A 207 -10.53 -4.30 -14.66
C ASP A 207 -9.72 -3.62 -13.55
N ARG A 208 -8.49 -3.18 -13.87
CA ARG A 208 -7.68 -2.40 -12.93
C ARG A 208 -8.30 -1.04 -12.63
N GLN A 209 -8.98 -0.41 -13.57
CA GLN A 209 -9.73 0.83 -13.30
C GLN A 209 -10.86 0.57 -12.31
N LEU A 210 -11.61 -0.52 -12.47
CA LEU A 210 -12.67 -0.91 -11.55
C LEU A 210 -12.13 -1.23 -10.15
N ASP A 211 -10.96 -1.87 -10.04
CA ASP A 211 -10.31 -2.14 -8.75
C ASP A 211 -10.06 -0.85 -7.95
N THR A 212 -9.70 0.25 -8.62
CA THR A 212 -9.46 1.55 -7.95
C THR A 212 -10.72 2.13 -7.31
N PHE A 213 -11.91 1.72 -7.75
CA PHE A 213 -13.17 2.11 -7.14
C PHE A 213 -13.46 1.35 -5.83
N GLY A 214 -12.78 0.22 -5.61
CA GLY A 214 -12.96 -0.66 -4.46
C GLY A 214 -14.31 -1.40 -4.46
N ALA A 215 -14.48 -2.30 -3.49
CA ALA A 215 -15.75 -3.00 -3.31
C ALA A 215 -16.88 -1.97 -3.10
N VAL A 216 -17.99 -2.12 -3.85
CA VAL A 216 -19.18 -1.25 -3.75
C VAL A 216 -18.91 0.24 -4.08
N GLY A 217 -17.81 0.57 -4.77
CA GLY A 217 -17.53 1.95 -5.20
C GLY A 217 -17.11 2.91 -4.09
N HIS A 218 -16.56 2.40 -2.97
CA HIS A 218 -16.08 3.19 -1.84
C HIS A 218 -15.19 4.38 -2.24
N TYR A 219 -14.30 4.21 -3.22
CA TYR A 219 -13.40 5.29 -3.64
C TYR A 219 -14.05 6.32 -4.57
N ILE A 220 -15.14 5.96 -5.24
CA ILE A 220 -16.01 6.93 -5.92
C ILE A 220 -16.64 7.85 -4.86
N LEU A 221 -17.12 7.29 -3.75
CA LEU A 221 -17.64 8.06 -2.63
C LEU A 221 -16.54 8.92 -1.98
N ARG A 222 -15.30 8.45 -1.94
CA ARG A 222 -14.17 9.24 -1.42
C ARG A 222 -13.90 10.47 -2.29
N PHE A 223 -13.90 10.36 -3.62
CA PHE A 223 -13.84 11.54 -4.49
C PHE A 223 -14.99 12.51 -4.23
N ALA A 224 -16.23 11.99 -4.14
CA ALA A 224 -17.40 12.82 -3.83
C ALA A 224 -17.27 13.53 -2.47
N GLU A 225 -16.81 12.84 -1.43
CA GLU A 225 -16.54 13.44 -0.12
C GLU A 225 -15.55 14.60 -0.25
N TRP A 226 -14.41 14.38 -0.93
CA TRP A 226 -13.39 15.42 -1.08
C TRP A 226 -13.86 16.60 -1.93
N MET A 227 -14.71 16.37 -2.93
CA MET A 227 -15.32 17.43 -3.73
C MET A 227 -16.26 18.32 -2.90
N ALA A 228 -16.89 17.77 -1.85
CA ALA A 228 -17.77 18.52 -0.95
C ALA A 228 -17.02 19.36 0.09
N LEU A 229 -15.75 19.06 0.36
CA LEU A 229 -14.98 19.75 1.39
C LEU A 229 -14.52 21.14 0.92
N PRO A 230 -14.44 22.12 1.83
CA PRO A 230 -13.68 23.34 1.58
C PRO A 230 -12.17 23.03 1.49
N GLU A 231 -11.36 23.93 0.95
CA GLU A 231 -9.92 23.70 0.78
C GLU A 231 -9.10 24.02 2.04
N ASP A 232 -9.03 25.30 2.38
CA ASP A 232 -8.08 25.93 3.29
C ASP A 232 -8.58 26.02 4.74
N THR A 233 -9.36 25.03 5.17
CA THR A 233 -9.88 24.98 6.54
C THR A 233 -9.31 23.79 7.31
N ARG A 234 -9.41 23.84 8.64
CA ARG A 234 -8.98 22.76 9.57
C ARG A 234 -9.55 21.37 9.26
N ARG A 235 -10.67 21.28 8.55
CA ARG A 235 -11.31 20.01 8.12
C ARG A 235 -11.34 19.85 6.60
N GLY A 236 -10.74 20.79 5.88
CA GLY A 236 -10.73 20.87 4.43
C GLY A 236 -9.72 19.94 3.78
N THR A 237 -9.66 20.00 2.46
CA THR A 237 -8.78 19.14 1.65
C THR A 237 -7.30 19.40 1.95
N CYS A 238 -6.86 20.62 2.23
CA CYS A 238 -5.46 20.92 2.57
C CYS A 238 -5.01 20.21 3.85
N ALA A 239 -5.83 20.26 4.92
CA ALA A 239 -5.56 19.59 6.19
C ALA A 239 -5.56 18.07 6.05
N ARG A 240 -6.48 17.52 5.24
CA ARG A 240 -6.56 16.07 4.98
C ARG A 240 -5.40 15.59 4.12
N THR A 241 -5.00 16.37 3.12
CA THR A 241 -3.87 16.07 2.25
C THR A 241 -2.57 15.92 3.06
N LEU A 242 -2.37 16.70 4.12
CA LEU A 242 -1.22 16.53 5.03
C LEU A 242 -1.14 15.11 5.62
N LYS A 243 -2.27 14.54 6.03
CA LYS A 243 -2.32 13.17 6.57
C LYS A 243 -1.99 12.14 5.51
N GLU A 244 -2.57 12.28 4.32
CA GLU A 244 -2.33 11.40 3.17
C GLU A 244 -0.88 11.49 2.67
N PHE A 245 -0.31 12.69 2.65
CA PHE A 245 1.08 12.94 2.30
C PHE A 245 2.05 12.22 3.23
N GLY A 246 1.79 12.21 4.54
CA GLY A 246 2.61 11.43 5.47
C GLY A 246 2.66 9.94 5.12
N VAL A 247 1.55 9.36 4.66
CA VAL A 247 1.50 7.97 4.18
C VAL A 247 2.24 7.82 2.85
N ALA A 248 1.97 8.70 1.88
CA ALA A 248 2.60 8.68 0.57
C ALA A 248 4.12 8.83 0.69
N LYS A 249 4.59 9.83 1.44
CA LYS A 249 6.02 10.10 1.67
C LYS A 249 6.73 8.88 2.25
N ARG A 250 6.18 8.25 3.31
CA ARG A 250 6.80 7.02 3.88
C ARG A 250 6.95 5.90 2.86
N ARG A 251 5.95 5.71 1.99
CA ARG A 251 6.00 4.70 0.92
C ARG A 251 7.03 5.07 -0.15
N LEU A 252 7.05 6.33 -0.60
CA LEU A 252 7.97 6.81 -1.62
C LEU A 252 9.43 6.82 -1.12
N ASP A 253 9.68 7.18 0.14
CA ASP A 253 10.98 7.08 0.80
C ASP A 253 11.46 5.61 0.88
N ALA A 254 10.53 4.66 0.91
CA ALA A 254 10.78 3.22 0.84
C ALA A 254 10.78 2.69 -0.61
N ARG A 255 10.84 3.57 -1.62
CA ARG A 255 10.78 3.24 -3.06
C ARG A 255 9.58 2.37 -3.44
N VAL A 256 8.46 2.53 -2.74
CA VAL A 256 7.19 1.88 -3.05
C VAL A 256 6.30 2.90 -3.76
N PRO A 257 6.04 2.74 -5.08
CA PRO A 257 5.11 3.60 -5.79
C PRO A 257 3.70 3.61 -5.16
N VAL A 258 3.00 4.72 -5.32
CA VAL A 258 1.71 4.99 -4.67
C VAL A 258 0.74 5.56 -5.68
N ILE A 259 -0.45 4.96 -5.80
CA ILE A 259 -1.52 5.54 -6.61
C ILE A 259 -2.12 6.71 -5.82
N LEU A 260 -2.22 7.88 -6.45
CA LEU A 260 -2.77 9.10 -5.87
C LEU A 260 -4.04 9.49 -6.62
N GLY A 261 -5.10 9.78 -5.87
CA GLY A 261 -6.30 10.43 -6.37
C GLY A 261 -6.16 11.94 -6.25
N LEU A 262 -6.16 12.65 -7.37
CA LEU A 262 -6.01 14.11 -7.45
C LEU A 262 -7.40 14.75 -7.58
N VAL A 263 -7.71 15.67 -6.66
CA VAL A 263 -8.96 16.42 -6.67
C VAL A 263 -8.70 17.78 -7.28
N TYR A 264 -9.14 17.97 -8.53
CA TYR A 264 -9.00 19.25 -9.24
C TYR A 264 -10.20 20.16 -9.02
N VAL A 265 -11.39 19.58 -8.86
CA VAL A 265 -12.66 20.31 -8.84
C VAL A 265 -13.45 20.00 -7.57
N GLY A 266 -14.34 20.90 -7.16
CA GLY A 266 -15.33 20.67 -6.12
C GLY A 266 -16.75 20.64 -6.67
N PHE A 267 -17.72 20.33 -5.81
CA PHE A 267 -19.13 20.34 -6.19
C PHE A 267 -19.68 21.72 -6.56
N LYS A 268 -18.97 22.78 -6.18
CA LYS A 268 -19.27 24.14 -6.64
C LYS A 268 -18.91 24.37 -8.11
N ASP A 269 -17.98 23.58 -8.65
CA ASP A 269 -17.50 23.70 -10.03
C ASP A 269 -18.26 22.72 -10.95
N THR A 270 -18.42 21.46 -10.52
CA THR A 270 -19.03 20.39 -11.31
C THR A 270 -19.47 19.22 -10.43
N ALA A 271 -20.50 18.49 -10.85
CA ALA A 271 -20.90 17.22 -10.22
C ALA A 271 -20.19 15.99 -10.82
N ARG A 272 -19.35 16.20 -11.83
CA ARG A 272 -18.69 15.13 -12.59
C ARG A 272 -17.43 14.66 -11.87
N LEU A 273 -17.50 13.50 -11.25
CA LEU A 273 -16.36 12.90 -10.54
C LEU A 273 -15.16 12.63 -11.45
N TRP A 274 -15.41 12.37 -12.74
CA TRP A 274 -14.40 12.09 -13.76
C TRP A 274 -13.64 13.33 -14.26
N ASP A 275 -13.98 14.53 -13.77
CA ASP A 275 -13.15 15.73 -13.95
C ASP A 275 -11.96 15.76 -12.94
N ASN A 276 -11.91 14.79 -12.01
CA ASN A 276 -10.76 14.48 -11.17
C ASN A 276 -9.91 13.37 -11.78
N HIS A 277 -8.74 13.08 -11.20
CA HIS A 277 -7.74 12.24 -11.86
C HIS A 277 -7.02 11.29 -10.92
N GLN A 278 -6.38 10.26 -11.49
CA GLN A 278 -5.54 9.33 -10.76
C GLN A 278 -4.18 9.21 -11.44
N VAL A 279 -3.12 9.24 -10.65
CA VAL A 279 -1.73 9.19 -11.11
C VAL A 279 -0.91 8.22 -10.23
N LEU A 280 0.25 7.81 -10.71
CA LEU A 280 1.19 7.01 -9.93
C LEU A 280 2.35 7.88 -9.45
N GLY A 281 2.42 8.15 -8.14
CA GLY A 281 3.59 8.75 -7.50
C GLY A 281 4.72 7.74 -7.38
N HIS A 282 5.94 8.12 -7.75
CA HIS A 282 7.11 7.23 -7.74
C HIS A 282 8.35 7.82 -7.07
N THR A 283 8.39 9.12 -6.81
CA THR A 283 9.46 9.77 -6.02
C THR A 283 8.90 10.85 -5.13
N CYS A 284 9.62 11.20 -4.06
CA CYS A 284 9.35 12.38 -3.24
C CYS A 284 10.69 13.00 -2.84
N ALA A 285 10.84 14.30 -3.04
CA ALA A 285 12.01 15.06 -2.63
C ALA A 285 11.58 16.33 -1.90
N GLU A 286 12.30 16.71 -0.85
CA GLU A 286 12.19 18.04 -0.25
C GLU A 286 13.11 18.98 -1.02
N ILE A 287 12.53 19.99 -1.68
CA ILE A 287 13.27 20.91 -2.56
C ILE A 287 13.61 22.23 -1.87
N ALA A 288 12.90 22.54 -0.78
CA ALA A 288 13.18 23.62 0.16
C ALA A 288 12.48 23.27 1.49
N PRO A 289 12.80 23.93 2.62
CA PRO A 289 12.12 23.69 3.88
C PRO A 289 10.59 23.78 3.70
N ASP A 290 9.88 22.73 4.11
CA ASP A 290 8.42 22.62 4.01
C ASP A 290 7.84 22.62 2.58
N ILE A 291 8.69 22.46 1.56
CA ILE A 291 8.31 22.35 0.15
C ILE A 291 8.84 21.04 -0.43
N PHE A 292 7.91 20.20 -0.87
CA PHE A 292 8.17 18.89 -1.43
C PHE A 292 7.73 18.81 -2.88
N GLN A 293 8.34 17.88 -3.61
CA GLN A 293 8.03 17.58 -4.99
C GLN A 293 7.85 16.07 -5.12
N ILE A 294 6.67 15.66 -5.57
CA ILE A 294 6.33 14.26 -5.86
C ILE A 294 6.44 14.07 -7.37
N GLY A 295 7.38 13.24 -7.84
CA GLY A 295 7.40 12.83 -9.25
C GLY A 295 6.27 11.83 -9.54
N ILE A 296 5.55 12.05 -10.64
CA ILE A 296 4.39 11.25 -11.01
C ILE A 296 4.48 10.71 -12.45
N TYR A 297 3.97 9.50 -12.64
CA TYR A 297 3.48 9.05 -13.95
C TYR A 297 2.02 9.49 -14.08
N ASP A 298 1.78 10.41 -15.03
CA ASP A 298 0.45 10.83 -15.43
C ASP A 298 0.08 10.15 -16.77
N PRO A 299 -0.91 9.24 -16.80
CA PRO A 299 -1.36 8.57 -18.03
C PRO A 299 -1.83 9.52 -19.14
N ASN A 300 -2.18 10.77 -18.84
CA ASN A 300 -2.53 11.78 -19.85
C ASN A 300 -1.29 12.36 -20.57
N PHE A 301 -0.09 12.10 -20.05
CA PHE A 301 1.18 12.61 -20.58
C PHE A 301 2.23 11.50 -20.63
N PRO A 302 2.08 10.51 -21.53
CA PRO A 302 3.00 9.39 -21.64
C PRO A 302 4.43 9.87 -21.95
N ASN A 303 5.41 9.07 -21.55
CA ASN A 303 6.85 9.29 -21.82
C ASN A 303 7.47 10.52 -21.14
N ARG A 304 6.83 11.06 -20.08
CA ARG A 304 7.29 12.26 -19.36
C ARG A 304 7.75 11.90 -17.95
N ASP A 305 9.06 12.04 -17.70
CA ASP A 305 9.69 11.84 -16.37
C ASP A 305 9.71 13.14 -15.53
N ASP A 306 9.27 14.27 -16.09
CA ASP A 306 9.42 15.62 -15.55
C ASP A 306 8.12 16.20 -14.94
N ILE A 307 7.07 15.38 -14.84
CA ILE A 307 5.78 15.80 -14.29
C ILE A 307 5.75 15.56 -12.79
N THR A 308 5.35 16.60 -12.05
CA THR A 308 5.37 16.54 -10.59
C THR A 308 4.15 17.15 -9.95
N ILE A 309 3.96 16.84 -8.67
CA ILE A 309 3.07 17.58 -7.76
C ILE A 309 3.98 18.32 -6.78
N ARG A 310 3.98 19.65 -6.86
CA ARG A 310 4.59 20.51 -5.84
C ARG A 310 3.64 20.61 -4.66
N VAL A 311 4.18 20.40 -3.47
CA VAL A 311 3.46 20.32 -2.20
C VAL A 311 4.12 21.30 -1.24
N GLU A 312 3.38 22.28 -0.77
CA GLU A 312 3.89 23.31 0.14
C GLU A 312 3.05 23.34 1.41
N LYS A 313 3.74 23.31 2.56
CA LYS A 313 3.09 23.39 3.86
C LYS A 313 2.52 24.79 4.09
N MET A 314 1.33 24.84 4.68
CA MET A 314 0.66 26.09 5.02
C MET A 314 -0.15 25.94 6.30
N ILE A 315 -0.51 27.06 6.92
CA ILE A 315 -1.45 27.09 8.05
C ILE A 315 -2.87 27.24 7.51
N VAL A 316 -3.78 26.37 7.95
CA VAL A 316 -5.19 26.29 7.51
C VAL A 316 -6.19 26.63 8.63
N GLY A 317 -5.68 27.24 9.71
CA GLY A 317 -6.44 27.71 10.87
C GLY A 317 -5.72 27.39 12.17
N ASN A 318 -6.38 27.62 13.31
CA ASN A 318 -5.85 27.32 14.65
C ASN A 318 -6.81 26.44 15.43
N THR A 319 -6.32 25.52 16.26
CA THR A 319 -7.11 24.72 17.20
C THR A 319 -6.85 25.16 18.63
N PHE A 320 -7.84 24.96 19.49
CA PHE A 320 -7.73 25.28 20.91
C PHE A 320 -7.36 24.01 21.67
N VAL A 321 -6.27 24.07 22.42
CA VAL A 321 -5.82 22.98 23.28
C VAL A 321 -6.17 23.34 24.72
N TRP A 322 -6.99 22.49 25.33
CA TRP A 322 -7.39 22.64 26.72
C TRP A 322 -6.17 22.44 27.65
N GLY A 323 -5.97 23.40 28.55
CA GLY A 323 -4.88 23.46 29.52
C GLY A 323 -4.98 24.73 30.35
N PHE A 324 -4.13 24.89 31.37
CA PHE A 324 -4.05 26.11 32.18
C PHE A 324 -2.64 26.72 32.12
N PRO A 325 -2.43 27.84 31.39
CA PRO A 325 -3.40 28.54 30.55
C PRO A 325 -3.70 27.78 29.24
N PRO A 326 -4.88 28.01 28.64
CA PRO A 326 -5.21 27.41 27.36
C PRO A 326 -4.32 27.96 26.24
N ARG A 327 -4.06 27.14 25.22
CA ARG A 327 -3.19 27.50 24.10
C ARG A 327 -3.91 27.36 22.77
N SER A 328 -3.56 28.26 21.85
CA SER A 328 -3.98 28.19 20.45
C SER A 328 -2.82 27.60 19.66
N GLU A 329 -3.05 26.48 18.98
CA GLU A 329 -2.05 25.79 18.16
C GLU A 329 -2.42 25.90 16.68
N PRO A 330 -1.47 26.20 15.78
CA PRO A 330 -1.75 26.24 14.35
C PRO A 330 -2.10 24.84 13.83
N VAL A 331 -3.09 24.78 12.95
CA VAL A 331 -3.42 23.58 12.17
C VAL A 331 -2.76 23.72 10.82
N GLU A 332 -1.96 22.73 10.48
CA GLU A 332 -1.21 22.68 9.24
C GLU A 332 -1.99 21.95 8.14
N GLY A 333 -1.70 22.30 6.90
CA GLY A 333 -2.22 21.67 5.69
C GLY A 333 -1.21 21.77 4.56
N LEU A 334 -1.57 21.24 3.40
CA LEU A 334 -0.73 21.26 2.21
C LEU A 334 -1.46 21.93 1.04
N LYS A 335 -0.82 22.94 0.45
CA LYS A 335 -1.18 23.49 -0.85
C LYS A 335 -0.50 22.67 -1.94
N CYS A 336 -1.26 22.23 -2.94
CA CYS A 336 -0.77 21.33 -3.97
C CYS A 336 -0.98 21.92 -5.37
N VAL A 337 0.01 21.73 -6.25
CA VAL A 337 -0.04 22.16 -7.65
C VAL A 337 0.60 21.07 -8.50
N GLN A 338 -0.09 20.62 -9.54
CA GLN A 338 0.51 19.79 -10.56
C GLN A 338 1.28 20.67 -11.55
N GLN A 339 2.53 20.32 -11.79
CA GLN A 339 3.43 21.03 -12.68
C GLN A 339 3.81 20.12 -13.85
N ILE A 340 3.48 20.58 -15.06
CA ILE A 340 3.81 19.90 -16.31
C ILE A 340 4.62 20.90 -17.14
N PRO A 341 5.92 20.66 -17.39
CA PRO A 341 6.73 21.60 -18.13
C PRO A 341 6.15 21.90 -19.52
N GLY A 342 5.99 23.21 -19.81
CA GLY A 342 5.33 23.72 -21.03
C GLY A 342 3.82 23.94 -20.90
N LYS A 343 3.22 23.72 -19.73
CA LYS A 343 1.81 24.03 -19.42
C LYS A 343 1.70 24.94 -18.22
N ALA A 344 0.56 25.61 -18.10
CA ALA A 344 0.22 26.34 -16.89
C ALA A 344 0.07 25.36 -15.72
N ASP A 345 0.51 25.82 -14.55
CA ASP A 345 0.35 25.12 -13.28
C ASP A 345 -1.14 24.82 -13.03
N GLN A 346 -1.46 23.56 -12.71
CA GLN A 346 -2.82 23.12 -12.44
C GLN A 346 -3.03 22.98 -10.93
N PRO A 347 -3.88 23.81 -10.31
CA PRO A 347 -4.19 23.69 -8.89
C PRO A 347 -4.77 22.32 -8.56
N VAL A 348 -4.29 21.73 -7.46
CA VAL A 348 -4.83 20.49 -6.90
C VAL A 348 -5.41 20.85 -5.54
N ARG A 349 -6.75 20.80 -5.42
CA ARG A 349 -7.46 21.11 -4.17
C ARG A 349 -7.00 20.23 -3.02
N GLY A 350 -6.62 19.00 -3.34
CA GLY A 350 -5.96 18.06 -2.46
C GLY A 350 -5.77 16.72 -3.13
N PHE A 351 -5.05 15.82 -2.48
CA PHE A 351 -4.90 14.44 -2.94
C PHE A 351 -5.00 13.45 -1.80
N PHE A 352 -5.28 12.20 -2.16
CA PHE A 352 -5.28 11.09 -1.21
C PHE A 352 -4.68 9.82 -1.81
N VAL A 353 -4.23 8.93 -0.94
CA VAL A 353 -3.70 7.63 -1.34
C VAL A 353 -4.85 6.71 -1.73
N MET A 354 -4.79 6.20 -2.96
CA MET A 354 -5.70 5.19 -3.52
C MET A 354 -5.28 3.79 -3.06
N PRO A 355 -6.22 2.82 -3.00
CA PRO A 355 -5.85 1.46 -2.64
C PRO A 355 -5.06 0.88 -3.80
N TYR A 356 -4.11 0.01 -3.49
CA TYR A 356 -3.37 -0.69 -4.51
C TYR A 356 -3.01 -2.07 -4.02
N ASN A 357 -3.54 -3.08 -4.73
CA ASN A 357 -3.16 -4.47 -4.58
C ASN A 357 -2.52 -4.90 -5.91
N PRO A 358 -1.23 -5.30 -5.90
CA PRO A 358 -0.55 -5.79 -7.09
C PRO A 358 -1.30 -6.93 -7.76
N ARG A 359 -1.35 -6.93 -9.09
CA ARG A 359 -1.80 -8.06 -9.92
C ARG A 359 -0.70 -8.48 -10.87
N THR A 360 -0.73 -9.75 -11.28
CA THR A 360 0.18 -10.21 -12.34
C THR A 360 -0.39 -9.71 -13.67
N PRO A 361 0.38 -8.95 -14.47
CA PRO A 361 -0.06 -8.51 -15.78
C PRO A 361 -0.21 -9.70 -16.74
N PRO A 362 -1.13 -9.62 -17.73
CA PRO A 362 -1.30 -10.66 -18.73
C PRO A 362 -0.03 -10.83 -19.58
N GLU A 363 0.15 -12.03 -20.15
CA GLU A 363 1.06 -12.15 -21.28
C GLU A 363 0.44 -11.42 -22.47
N LEU A 364 1.25 -10.61 -23.15
CA LEU A 364 0.87 -9.87 -24.34
C LEU A 364 1.64 -10.49 -25.50
N ASP A 365 0.92 -10.88 -26.55
CA ASP A 365 1.50 -11.40 -27.79
C ASP A 365 2.23 -10.32 -28.61
#